data_AF-A0A6G9QH47-F1
#
_entry.id   AF-A0A6G9QH47-F1
#
_cell.length_a   1.000
_cell.length_b   1.000
_cell.length_c   1.000
_cell.angle_alpha   90.00
_cell.angle_beta   90.00
_cell.angle_gamma   90.00
#
_symmetry.space_group_name_H-M   'P 1'
#
loop_
_entity.id
_entity.type
_entity.pdbx_description
1 polymer ?
#
loop_
_entity_poly.entity_id
_entity_poly.type
_entity_poly.pdbx_seq_one_letter_code
_entity_poly.pdbx_strand_id
1 'polypeptide(L)' 'MESKTARFTVLLDPQKKQAFEQLCASQDLTPSQVVRQLIRGYLEQHNVSDGQQKPTHNPKVKS' A
#
# COMPACT_ATOMS: atom_id res chain seq x y z
N MET A 1 6.45 0.43 20.35
CA MET A 1 7.25 1.01 19.24
C MET A 1 6.32 1.90 18.47
N GLU A 2 6.61 3.20 18.44
CA GLU A 2 5.77 4.22 17.81
C GLU A 2 5.48 3.84 16.34
N SER A 3 4.20 3.71 16.04
CA SER A 3 3.69 3.45 14.70
C SER A 3 4.13 4.60 13.80
N LYS A 4 5.20 4.40 13.01
CA LYS A 4 5.66 5.33 11.96
C LYS A 4 4.66 5.36 10.80
N THR A 5 3.43 5.76 11.08
CA THR A 5 2.37 5.91 10.08
C THR A 5 2.38 7.36 9.60
N ALA A 6 2.93 7.58 8.41
CA ALA A 6 2.80 8.83 7.68
C ALA A 6 1.59 8.78 6.74
N ARG A 7 0.91 9.92 6.55
CA ARG A 7 -0.15 10.06 5.54
C ARG A 7 0.48 10.43 4.21
N PHE A 8 0.17 9.66 3.17
CA PHE A 8 0.54 9.95 1.79
C PHE A 8 -0.72 10.41 1.04
N THR A 9 -0.75 11.69 0.68
CA THR A 9 -1.87 12.29 -0.07
C THR A 9 -1.39 12.66 -1.46
N VAL A 10 -2.09 12.17 -2.48
CA VAL A 10 -1.83 12.50 -3.88
C VAL A 10 -3.11 12.99 -4.53
N LEU A 11 -2.98 14.00 -5.40
CA LEU A 11 -4.08 14.43 -6.26
C LEU A 11 -4.13 13.48 -7.46
N LEU A 12 -5.30 12.91 -7.70
CA LEU A 12 -5.56 12.03 -8.84
C LEU A 12 -6.80 12.53 -9.58
N ASP A 13 -6.77 12.41 -10.90
CA ASP A 13 -7.92 12.65 -11.74
C ASP A 13 -9.12 11.75 -11.33
N PRO A 14 -10.35 12.27 -11.29
CA PRO A 14 -11.52 11.53 -10.81
C PRO A 14 -11.83 10.28 -11.66
N GLN A 15 -11.63 10.33 -12.99
CA GLN A 15 -11.87 9.16 -13.83
C GLN A 15 -10.85 8.06 -13.54
N LYS A 16 -9.57 8.43 -13.39
CA LYS A 16 -8.51 7.48 -13.02
C LYS A 16 -8.73 6.88 -11.63
N LYS A 17 -9.21 7.68 -10.66
CA LYS A 17 -9.56 7.19 -9.31
C LYS A 17 -10.63 6.11 -9.39
N GLN A 18 -11.71 6.38 -10.12
CA GLN A 18 -12.81 5.43 -10.25
C GLN A 18 -12.36 4.13 -10.95
N ALA A 19 -11.63 4.24 -12.05
CA ALA A 19 -11.09 3.05 -12.74
C ALA A 19 -10.17 2.22 -11.83
N PHE A 20 -9.32 2.88 -11.04
CA PHE A 20 -8.44 2.21 -10.09
C PHE A 20 -9.21 1.53 -8.96
N GLU A 21 -10.23 2.19 -8.41
CA GLU A 21 -11.09 1.60 -7.37
C GLU A 21 -11.86 0.38 -7.89
N GLN A 22 -12.40 0.43 -9.11
CA GLN A 22 -13.08 -0.70 -9.74
C GLN A 22 -12.13 -1.88 -9.99
N LEU A 23 -10.92 -1.60 -10.46
CA LEU A 23 -9.89 -2.63 -10.67
C LEU A 23 -9.42 -3.27 -9.35
N CYS A 24 -9.32 -2.48 -8.28
CA CYS A 24 -8.99 -3.02 -6.97
C CYS A 24 -10.13 -3.89 -6.43
N ALA A 25 -11.38 -3.43 -6.58
CA ALA A 25 -12.57 -4.15 -6.16
C ALA A 25 -12.76 -5.48 -6.88
N SER A 26 -12.43 -5.58 -8.17
CA SER A 26 -12.51 -6.83 -8.93
C SER A 26 -11.50 -7.90 -8.49
N GLN A 27 -10.48 -7.51 -7.72
CA GLN A 27 -9.41 -8.37 -7.22
C GLN A 27 -9.48 -8.56 -5.70
N ASP A 28 -10.56 -8.11 -5.05
CA ASP A 28 -10.72 -8.12 -3.59
C ASP A 28 -9.59 -7.38 -2.83
N LEU A 29 -9.01 -6.35 -3.47
CA LEU A 29 -7.94 -5.54 -2.91
C LEU A 29 -8.43 -4.14 -2.58
N THR A 30 -7.83 -3.52 -1.55
CA THR A 30 -8.05 -2.10 -1.28
C THR A 30 -7.04 -1.24 -2.05
N PRO A 31 -7.44 -0.05 -2.54
CA PRO A 31 -6.54 0.88 -3.23
C PRO A 31 -5.26 1.16 -2.43
N SER A 32 -5.36 1.31 -1.11
CA SER A 32 -4.21 1.55 -0.23
C SER A 32 -3.23 0.39 -0.17
N GLN A 33 -3.69 -0.85 -0.28
CA GLN A 33 -2.80 -2.03 -0.33
C GLN A 33 -2.02 -2.06 -1.64
N VAL A 34 -2.68 -1.76 -2.76
CA VAL A 34 -2.04 -1.73 -4.08
C VAL A 34 -1.01 -0.61 -4.15
N VAL A 35 -1.36 0.61 -3.70
CA VAL A 35 -0.43 1.75 -3.67
C VAL A 35 0.79 1.47 -2.80
N ARG A 36 0.63 0.83 -1.64
CA ARG A 36 1.78 0.45 -0.79
C ARG A 36 2.69 -0.57 -1.46
N GLN A 37 2.15 -1.54 -2.19
CA GLN A 37 2.95 -2.51 -2.93
C GLN A 37 3.70 -1.85 -4.08
N LEU A 38 3.04 -0.94 -4.81
CA LEU A 38 3.68 -0.15 -5.87
C LEU A 38 4.85 0.68 -5.33
N ILE A 39 4.67 1.34 -4.17
CA ILE A 39 5.74 2.13 -3.54
C ILE A 39 6.94 1.23 -3.18
N ARG A 40 6.69 0.07 -2.54
CA ARG A 40 7.76 -0.87 -2.18
C ARG A 40 8.52 -1.37 -3.41
N GLY A 41 7.81 -1.86 -4.41
CA GLY A 41 8.42 -2.35 -5.65
C GLY A 41 9.23 -1.26 -6.35
N TYR A 42 8.73 -0.01 -6.37
CA TYR A 42 9.45 1.11 -6.95
C TYR A 42 10.74 1.43 -6.17
N LEU A 43 10.71 1.42 -4.84
CA LEU A 43 11.90 1.65 -4.01
C LEU A 43 12.94 0.53 -4.17
N GLU A 44 12.50 -0.72 -4.23
CA GLU A 44 13.34 -1.89 -4.52
C GLU A 44 14.01 -1.77 -5.91
N GLN A 45 13.26 -1.40 -6.95
CA GLN A 45 13.81 -1.19 -8.29
C GLN A 45 14.87 -0.09 -8.35
N HIS A 46 14.71 0.96 -7.53
CA HIS A 46 15.64 2.08 -7.47
C HIS A 46 16.77 1.89 -6.45
N ASN A 47 16.92 0.70 -5.85
CA ASN A 47 17.90 0.37 -4.81
C ASN A 47 17.86 1.32 -3.60
N VAL A 48 16.71 1.95 -3.36
CA VAL A 48 16.51 2.77 -2.18
C VAL A 48 16.19 1.82 -1.04
N SER A 49 17.11 1.67 -0.10
CA SER A 49 16.89 0.84 1.08
C SER A 49 15.88 1.52 1.99
N ASP A 50 14.62 1.12 1.91
CA ASP A 50 13.65 1.42 2.96
C ASP A 50 14.23 0.84 4.26
N GLY A 51 14.51 1.68 5.25
CA GLY A 51 15.04 1.23 6.54
C GLY A 51 14.17 0.10 7.08
N GLN A 52 14.68 -1.13 6.97
CA GLN A 52 13.95 -2.38 7.15
C GLN A 52 13.21 -2.39 8.49
N GLN A 53 11.88 -2.36 8.44
CA GLN A 53 11.05 -2.92 9.51
C GLN A 53 10.17 -3.99 8.88
N LYS A 54 10.62 -5.23 9.07
CA LYS A 54 9.95 -6.47 8.69
C LYS A 54 8.45 -6.39 8.99
N PRO A 55 7.57 -6.87 8.09
CA PRO A 55 6.17 -7.02 8.42
C PRO A 55 6.06 -8.02 9.57
N THR A 56 5.63 -7.55 10.75
CA THR A 56 5.14 -8.45 11.78
C THR A 56 3.91 -9.14 11.22
N HIS A 57 4.12 -10.39 10.82
CA HIS A 57 3.07 -11.39 10.66
C HIS A 57 2.08 -11.21 11.82
N ASN A 58 0.82 -10.88 11.51
CA ASN A 58 -0.24 -10.82 12.51
C ASN A 58 -1.04 -12.13 12.41
N PRO A 59 -0.64 -13.19 13.14
CA PRO A 59 -1.41 -14.43 13.13
C PRO A 59 -2.68 -14.24 13.98
N LYS A 60 -3.82 -14.63 13.39
CA LYS A 60 -5.11 -14.92 14.03
C LYS A 60 -5.88 -13.76 14.68
N VAL A 61 -6.94 -13.35 13.96
CA VAL A 61 -8.26 -13.26 14.59
C VAL A 61 -8.76 -14.69 14.85
N LYS A 62 -8.96 -15.05 16.12
CA LYS A 62 -9.83 -16.13 16.61
C LYS A 62 -9.76 -16.16 18.15
N SER A 63 -10.81 -15.64 18.78
CA SER A 63 -11.54 -16.16 19.95
C SER A 63 -12.63 -15.18 20.32
#